data_AF-A0A9E5G9D6-F1
#
_entry.id   AF-A0A9E5G9D6-F1
#
_cell.length_a   1.000
_cell.length_b   1.000
_cell.length_c   1.000
_cell.angle_alpha   90.00
_cell.angle_beta   90.00
_cell.angle_gamma   90.00
#
_symmetry.space_group_name_H-M   'P 1'
#
loop_
_entity.id
_entity.type
_entity.pdbx_description
1 polymer ?
#
loop_
_entity_poly.entity_id
_entity_poly.type
_entity_poly.pdbx_seq_one_letter_code
_entity_poly.pdbx_strand_id
1 'polypeptide(L)'
;MLKIGDFSKLSRISIRMLRHYDELGLLAPKSTDVHRAVANWVRNSGYEFNAAMFCNYHVSPAQTNNPDELVTEVCYPVKKM
;
A
#
# COMPACT_ATOMS: atom_id res chain seq x y z
N MET A 1 -0.45 -13.94 3.56
CA MET A 1 -0.26 -12.76 4.45
C MET A 1 1.18 -12.78 4.93
N LEU A 2 1.91 -11.67 4.83
CA LEU A 2 3.30 -11.58 5.29
C LEU A 2 3.33 -11.75 6.81
N LYS A 3 4.17 -12.64 7.35
CA LYS A 3 4.26 -12.82 8.80
C LYS A 3 4.99 -11.62 9.41
N ILE A 4 4.60 -11.21 10.63
CA ILE A 4 5.24 -10.06 11.32
C ILE A 4 6.76 -10.22 11.47
N GLY A 5 7.24 -11.47 11.60
CA GLY A 5 8.67 -11.77 11.64
C GLY A 5 9.37 -11.52 10.29
N ASP A 6 8.72 -11.83 9.17
CA ASP A 6 9.26 -11.58 7.84
C ASP A 6 9.27 -10.07 7.55
N PHE A 7 8.21 -9.36 7.94
CA PHE A 7 8.14 -7.90 7.84
C PHE A 7 9.21 -7.21 8.70
N SER A 8 9.45 -7.68 9.92
CA SER A 8 10.50 -7.17 10.81
C SER A 8 11.89 -7.25 10.18
N LYS A 9 12.20 -8.37 9.50
CA LYS A 9 13.47 -8.53 8.77
C LYS A 9 13.57 -7.59 7.57
N LEU A 10 12.49 -7.46 6.80
CA LEU A 10 12.44 -6.61 5.61
C LEU A 10 12.56 -5.12 5.95
N SER A 11 11.84 -4.65 6.98
CA SER A 11 11.81 -3.24 7.37
C SER A 11 12.95 -2.83 8.30
N ARG A 12 13.69 -3.80 8.86
CA ARG A 12 14.71 -3.59 9.91
C ARG A 12 14.14 -2.93 11.18
N ILE A 13 12.84 -3.11 11.44
CA ILE A 13 12.16 -2.65 12.66
C ILE A 13 11.89 -3.88 13.54
N SER A 14 12.18 -3.76 14.85
CA SER A 14 11.94 -4.86 15.78
C SER A 14 10.44 -5.18 15.90
N ILE A 15 10.10 -6.44 16.14
CA ILE A 15 8.71 -6.87 16.39
C ILE A 15 8.08 -6.05 17.52
N ARG A 16 8.85 -5.71 18.56
CA ARG A 16 8.38 -4.89 19.68
C ARG A 16 7.96 -3.48 19.23
N MET A 17 8.76 -2.83 18.38
CA MET A 17 8.43 -1.51 17.84
C MET A 17 7.23 -1.56 16.88
N LEU A 18 7.11 -2.61 16.08
CA LEU A 18 5.95 -2.81 15.21
C LEU A 18 4.65 -2.93 16.02
N ARG A 19 4.67 -3.68 17.13
CA ARG A 19 3.51 -3.76 18.03
C ARG A 19 3.18 -2.41 18.67
N HIS A 20 4.21 -1.65 19.06
CA HIS A 20 4.01 -0.31 19.59
C HIS A 20 3.37 0.63 18.55
N TYR A 21 3.81 0.59 17.29
CA TYR A 21 3.19 1.38 16.22
C TYR A 21 1.77 0.93 15.89
N ASP A 22 1.48 -0.37 16.02
CA ASP A 22 0.12 -0.91 15.88
C ASP A 22 -0.80 -0.41 17.00
N GLU A 23 -0.33 -0.45 18.25
CA GLU A 23 -1.04 0.10 19.42
C GLU A 23 -1.32 1.61 19.29
N LEU A 24 -0.40 2.35 18.65
CA LEU A 24 -0.57 3.76 18.33
C LEU A 24 -1.42 4.03 17.08
N GLY A 25 -1.89 2.99 16.38
CA GLY A 25 -2.68 3.11 15.16
C GLY A 25 -1.89 3.60 13.93
N LEU A 26 -0.56 3.64 13.99
CA LEU A 26 0.31 4.14 12.92
C LEU A 26 0.48 3.13 11.77
N LEU A 27 0.26 1.84 12.04
CA LEU A 27 0.31 0.79 11.02
C LEU A 27 -1.05 0.52 10.38
N ALA A 28 -2.13 1.12 10.89
CA ALA A 28 -3.45 0.97 10.33
C ALA A 28 -3.53 1.75 9.01
N PRO A 29 -3.74 1.08 7.85
CA PRO A 29 -3.90 1.77 6.59
C PRO A 29 -5.12 2.70 6.64
N LYS A 30 -4.90 3.99 6.39
CA LYS A 30 -5.94 5.05 6.42
C LYS A 30 -7.08 4.81 5.41
N SER A 31 -6.82 4.06 4.34
CA SER A 31 -7.86 3.50 3.46
C SER A 31 -7.36 2.20 2.81
N THR A 32 -8.09 1.10 3.01
CA THR A 32 -7.87 -0.17 2.30
C THR A 32 -8.86 -0.36 1.15
N ASP A 33 -9.83 0.54 1.01
CA ASP A 33 -10.96 0.37 0.10
C ASP A 33 -10.53 0.38 -1.36
N VAL A 34 -9.62 1.29 -1.73
CA VAL A 34 -9.10 1.37 -3.10
C VAL A 34 -8.35 0.09 -3.48
N HIS A 35 -7.42 -0.37 -2.64
CA HIS A 35 -6.66 -1.60 -2.89
C HIS A 35 -7.57 -2.83 -2.96
N ARG A 36 -8.57 -2.90 -2.08
CA ARG A 36 -9.58 -3.98 -2.07
C ARG A 36 -10.45 -3.95 -3.31
N ALA A 37 -10.91 -2.77 -3.74
CA ALA A 37 -11.70 -2.61 -4.95
C ALA A 37 -10.93 -3.06 -6.19
N VAL A 38 -9.66 -2.65 -6.32
CA VAL A 38 -8.79 -3.09 -7.43
C VAL A 38 -8.57 -4.60 -7.39
N ALA A 39 -8.24 -5.18 -6.24
CA ALA A 39 -8.03 -6.62 -6.13
C ALA A 39 -9.29 -7.44 -6.49
N ASN A 40 -10.48 -6.95 -6.12
CA ASN A 40 -11.74 -7.56 -6.50
C ASN A 40 -12.01 -7.44 -8.00
N TRP A 41 -11.76 -6.27 -8.59
CA TRP A 41 -11.91 -6.07 -10.03
C TRP A 41 -10.98 -6.99 -10.83
N VAL A 42 -9.70 -7.09 -10.47
CA VAL A 42 -8.73 -7.97 -11.12
C VAL A 42 -9.21 -9.42 -11.10
N ARG A 43 -9.60 -9.92 -9.93
CA ARG A 43 -10.11 -11.28 -9.75
C ARG A 43 -11.36 -11.56 -10.58
N ASN A 44 -12.33 -10.64 -10.57
CA ASN A 44 -13.63 -10.85 -11.20
C ASN A 44 -13.61 -10.60 -12.72
N SER A 45 -12.58 -9.91 -13.24
CA SER A 45 -12.47 -9.55 -14.66
C SER A 45 -11.60 -10.50 -15.49
N GLY A 46 -11.09 -11.60 -14.89
CA GLY A 46 -10.24 -12.57 -15.59
C GLY A 46 -8.81 -12.07 -15.82
N TYR A 47 -8.25 -11.32 -14.87
CA TYR A 47 -6.87 -10.85 -14.89
C TYR A 47 -6.11 -11.38 -13.68
N GLU A 48 -4.78 -11.37 -13.78
CA GLU A 48 -3.86 -11.58 -12.67
C GLU A 48 -2.82 -10.46 -12.59
N PHE A 49 -2.28 -10.21 -11.40
CA PHE A 49 -1.19 -9.27 -11.22
C PHE A 49 0.09 -9.81 -11.86
N ASN A 50 0.75 -8.97 -12.67
CA ASN A 50 1.92 -9.36 -13.46
C ASN A 50 3.25 -8.79 -12.95
N ALA A 51 3.21 -7.76 -12.10
CA ALA A 51 4.40 -7.15 -11.51
C ALA A 51 4.04 -6.40 -10.21
N ALA A 52 5.06 -5.82 -9.57
CA ALA A 52 4.86 -5.00 -8.38
C ALA A 52 4.00 -3.76 -8.71
N MET A 53 3.09 -3.42 -7.81
CA MET A 53 2.40 -2.13 -7.87
C MET A 53 3.42 -0.99 -7.70
N PHE A 54 3.14 0.15 -8.30
CA PHE A 54 3.96 1.35 -8.14
C PHE A 54 3.10 2.61 -8.03
N CYS A 55 3.67 3.63 -7.41
CA CYS A 55 3.01 4.92 -7.21
C CYS A 55 3.71 5.98 -8.05
N ASN A 56 2.95 6.82 -8.74
CA ASN A 56 3.42 8.05 -9.34
C ASN A 56 2.88 9.24 -8.55
N TYR A 57 3.76 10.08 -8.03
CA TYR A 57 3.38 11.24 -7.21
C TYR A 57 3.24 12.46 -8.10
N HIS A 58 2.00 12.87 -8.36
CA HIS A 58 1.69 14.05 -9.18
C HIS A 58 1.84 15.33 -8.36
N VAL A 59 1.38 15.29 -7.10
CA VAL A 59 1.59 16.36 -6.12
C VAL A 59 2.10 15.72 -4.83
N SER A 60 3.34 16.03 -4.49
CA SER A 60 4.07 15.46 -3.36
C SER A 60 4.34 16.51 -2.26
N PRO A 61 4.78 16.08 -1.07
CA PRO A 61 5.19 17.02 0.00
C PRO A 61 6.35 17.96 -0.38
N ALA A 62 7.09 17.67 -1.45
CA ALA A 62 8.09 18.60 -1.96
C ALA A 62 7.48 19.82 -2.68
N GLN A 63 6.20 19.77 -3.05
CA GLN A 63 5.48 20.81 -3.78
C GLN A 63 4.47 21.58 -2.92
N THR A 64 3.83 20.92 -1.95
CA THR A 64 2.83 21.54 -1.07
C THR A 64 2.86 20.94 0.32
N ASN A 65 2.52 21.75 1.32
CA ASN A 65 2.31 21.30 2.70
C ASN A 65 0.82 21.06 3.02
N ASN A 66 -0.09 21.39 2.09
CA ASN A 66 -1.52 21.15 2.25
C ASN A 66 -1.84 19.68 1.90
N PRO A 67 -2.27 18.83 2.85
CA PRO A 67 -2.53 17.42 2.60
C PRO A 67 -3.68 17.17 1.62
N ASP A 68 -4.63 18.10 1.49
CA ASP A 68 -5.78 17.96 0.59
C ASP A 68 -5.42 18.15 -0.90
N GLU A 69 -4.24 18.70 -1.17
CA GLU A 69 -3.70 18.88 -2.52
C GLU A 69 -2.84 17.70 -2.98
N LEU A 70 -2.54 16.73 -2.10
CA LEU A 70 -1.69 15.60 -2.43
C LEU A 70 -2.39 14.66 -3.41
N VAL A 71 -1.72 14.37 -4.53
CA VAL A 71 -2.26 13.50 -5.59
C VAL A 71 -1.25 12.40 -5.90
N THR A 72 -1.69 11.15 -5.70
CA THR A 72 -0.91 9.95 -6.03
C THR A 72 -1.72 9.06 -6.97
N GLU A 73 -1.12 8.71 -8.10
CA GLU A 73 -1.62 7.67 -8.99
C GLU A 73 -1.03 6.32 -8.57
N VAL A 74 -1.88 5.31 -8.37
CA VAL A 74 -1.45 3.96 -7.99
C VAL A 74 -1.70 3.02 -9.16
N CYS A 75 -0.63 2.43 -9.68
CA CYS A 75 -0.64 1.59 -10.87
C CYS A 75 -0.48 0.11 -10.49
N TYR A 76 -1.31 -0.74 -11.11
CA TYR A 76 -1.31 -2.19 -10.90
C TYR A 76 -1.10 -2.90 -12.23
N PRO A 77 0.12 -3.39 -12.53
CA PRO A 77 0.37 -4.17 -13.72
C PRO A 77 -0.44 -5.48 -13.70
N VAL A 78 -1.27 -5.68 -14.72
CA VAL A 78 -2.11 -6.88 -14.87
C VAL A 78 -1.88 -7.54 -16.22
N LYS A 79 -2.09 -8.86 -16.28
CA LYS A 79 -2.18 -9.63 -17.53
C LYS A 79 -3.48 -10.41 -17.56
N LYS A 80 -4.04 -10.57 -18.77
CA LYS A 80 -5.24 -11.37 -18.96
C LYS A 80 -4.91 -12.84 -18.74
N MET A 81 -5.80 -13.56 -18.05
CA MET A 81 -5.70 -15.00 -17.87
C MET A 81 -6.07 -15.75 -19.16
#